data_AF-A0A960ML80-F1
#
_entry.id   AF-A0A960ML80-F1
#
_cell.length_a   1.000
_cell.length_b   1.000
_cell.length_c   1.000
_cell.angle_alpha   90.00
_cell.angle_beta   90.00
_cell.angle_gamma   90.00
#
_symmetry.space_group_name_H-M   'P 1'
#
loop_
_entity.id
_entity.type
_entity.pdbx_description
1 polymer ?
#
loop_
_entity_poly.entity_id
_entity_poly.type
_entity_poly.pdbx_seq_one_letter_code
_entity_poly.pdbx_strand_id
1 'polypeptide(L)'
;VAKIGRLFWDSQGNPQPLYLNVQSLPFEAKEHVYPAPIVSYLVTGDETFHNFNQSPQWHPIKIEWWKVNNSTVVMELTNKNDSRSYRDEKVSHSLWSFFELLNKAKRFENNGYCWELSNEFGEDISKVSLRFSEDPWSFFHVTGLGGE
;
A
#
# COMPACT_ATOMS: atom_id res chain seq x y z
N VAL A 1 -23.36 -0.54 -14.38
CA VAL A 1 -22.65 -1.77 -14.80
C VAL A 1 -21.60 -1.51 -15.88
N ALA A 2 -21.92 -0.81 -16.98
CA ALA A 2 -20.98 -0.57 -18.08
C ALA A 2 -19.67 0.18 -17.73
N LYS A 3 -19.67 1.06 -16.72
CA LYS A 3 -18.49 1.85 -16.32
C LYS A 3 -17.42 1.02 -15.59
N ILE A 4 -17.83 0.15 -14.65
CA ILE A 4 -16.92 -0.80 -13.98
C ILE A 4 -16.36 -1.79 -14.99
N GLY A 5 -17.19 -2.24 -15.95
CA GLY A 5 -16.77 -3.11 -17.04
C GLY A 5 -15.53 -2.59 -17.80
N ARG A 6 -15.46 -1.29 -18.07
CA ARG A 6 -14.34 -0.69 -18.81
C ARG A 6 -13.12 -0.36 -17.95
N LEU A 7 -13.24 -0.37 -16.62
CA LEU A 7 -12.11 -0.15 -15.71
C LEU A 7 -11.33 -1.44 -15.51
N PHE A 8 -12.05 -2.55 -15.34
CA PHE A 8 -11.44 -3.84 -15.02
C PHE A 8 -11.17 -4.70 -16.26
N TRP A 9 -11.90 -4.49 -17.36
CA TRP A 9 -11.72 -5.23 -18.61
C TRP A 9 -11.45 -4.31 -19.80
N ASP A 10 -10.63 -4.80 -20.73
CA ASP A 10 -10.37 -4.15 -22.00
C ASP A 10 -11.54 -4.32 -23.00
N SER A 11 -11.41 -3.74 -24.20
CA SER A 11 -12.45 -3.85 -25.25
C SER A 11 -12.71 -5.27 -25.76
N GLN A 12 -11.80 -6.22 -25.49
CA GLN A 12 -11.91 -7.63 -25.88
C GLN A 12 -12.43 -8.51 -24.72
N GLY A 13 -12.64 -7.93 -23.55
CA GLY A 13 -13.08 -8.65 -22.35
C GLY A 13 -11.93 -9.30 -21.55
N ASN A 14 -10.67 -8.99 -21.87
CA ASN A 14 -9.55 -9.44 -21.04
C ASN A 14 -9.42 -8.54 -19.80
N PRO A 15 -9.02 -9.09 -18.64
CA PRO A 15 -8.77 -8.27 -17.47
C PRO A 15 -7.56 -7.34 -17.70
N GLN A 16 -7.64 -6.11 -17.21
CA GLN A 16 -6.60 -5.09 -17.35
C GLN A 16 -6.21 -4.49 -15.99
N PRO A 17 -4.96 -4.01 -15.83
CA PRO A 17 -4.44 -3.49 -14.57
C PRO A 17 -5.13 -2.19 -14.14
N LEU A 18 -5.26 -2.04 -12.83
CA LEU A 18 -5.59 -0.75 -12.22
C LEU A 18 -4.29 0.00 -11.96
N TYR A 19 -4.27 1.29 -12.26
CA TYR A 19 -3.12 2.15 -12.01
C TYR A 19 -3.48 3.16 -10.92
N LEU A 20 -2.58 3.33 -9.96
CA LEU A 20 -2.66 4.35 -8.92
C LEU A 20 -1.32 5.06 -8.82
N ASN A 21 -1.31 6.30 -8.34
CA ASN A 21 -0.07 6.91 -7.88
C ASN A 21 0.00 6.88 -6.36
N VAL A 22 1.13 6.42 -5.84
CA VAL A 22 1.45 6.36 -4.42
C VAL A 22 2.60 7.31 -4.11
N GLN A 23 2.57 7.91 -2.93
CA GLN A 23 3.62 8.77 -2.41
C GLN A 23 3.93 8.36 -0.98
N SER A 24 5.22 8.39 -0.65
CA SER A 24 5.70 8.14 0.69
C SER A 24 5.36 9.29 1.64
N LEU A 25 5.12 8.95 2.90
CA LEU A 25 5.15 9.93 3.98
C LEU A 25 6.37 9.69 4.88
N PRO A 26 6.93 10.75 5.49
CA PRO A 26 8.06 10.63 6.39
C PRO A 26 7.74 9.67 7.55
N PHE A 27 8.76 8.97 8.02
CA PHE A 27 8.63 8.18 9.25
C PHE A 27 8.50 9.10 10.47
N GLU A 28 7.81 8.63 11.50
CA GLU A 28 7.84 9.30 12.80
C GLU A 28 9.30 9.31 13.31
N ALA A 29 9.89 10.49 13.42
CA ALA A 29 11.24 10.63 13.95
C ALA A 29 11.24 10.24 15.44
N LYS A 30 11.91 9.13 15.78
CA LYS A 30 12.24 8.80 17.17
C LYS A 30 13.74 9.02 17.35
N GLU A 31 14.12 10.21 17.82
CA GLU A 31 15.52 10.53 18.08
C GLU A 31 16.13 9.52 19.07
N HIS A 32 17.27 8.93 18.69
CA HIS A 32 18.07 8.05 19.57
C HIS A 32 17.33 6.81 20.10
N VAL A 33 16.26 6.35 19.44
CA VAL A 33 15.55 5.11 19.78
C VAL A 33 15.85 4.04 18.74
N TYR A 34 16.37 2.90 19.22
CA TYR A 34 16.47 1.69 18.41
C TYR A 34 15.31 0.73 18.75
N PRO A 35 14.81 -0.03 17.77
CA PRO A 35 15.23 -0.05 16.37
C PRO A 35 14.73 1.18 15.58
N ALA A 36 15.55 1.70 14.66
CA ALA A 36 15.24 2.90 13.90
C ALA A 36 14.88 2.58 12.43
N PRO A 37 13.88 3.26 11.83
CA PRO A 37 13.47 3.00 10.45
C PRO A 37 14.53 3.45 9.44
N ILE A 38 14.80 2.58 8.47
CA ILE A 38 15.69 2.86 7.35
C ILE A 38 14.86 3.15 6.10
N VAL A 39 13.91 2.26 5.81
CA VAL A 39 13.14 2.24 4.57
C VAL A 39 11.88 1.40 4.77
N SER A 40 10.80 1.75 4.08
CA SER A 40 9.61 0.92 4.00
C SER A 40 9.30 0.58 2.55
N TYR A 41 8.63 -0.55 2.35
CA TYR A 41 8.28 -1.06 1.02
C TYR A 41 6.79 -1.39 0.98
N LEU A 42 6.14 -1.11 -0.15
CA LEU A 42 4.85 -1.69 -0.52
C LEU A 42 5.11 -2.64 -1.69
N VAL A 43 4.78 -3.91 -1.50
CA VAL A 43 4.84 -4.95 -2.53
C VAL A 43 3.42 -5.33 -2.89
N THR A 44 3.10 -5.41 -4.18
CA THR A 44 1.82 -5.93 -4.68
C THR A 44 2.01 -6.67 -5.99
N GLY A 45 1.87 -8.00 -5.95
CA GLY A 45 2.28 -8.84 -7.07
C GLY A 45 3.77 -8.65 -7.41
N ASP A 46 4.04 -8.28 -8.66
CA ASP A 46 5.40 -8.02 -9.15
C ASP A 46 5.84 -6.55 -8.98
N GLU A 47 4.95 -5.67 -8.50
CA GLU A 47 5.27 -4.25 -8.27
C GLU A 47 5.84 -4.05 -6.86
N THR A 48 6.89 -3.23 -6.78
CA THR A 48 7.50 -2.81 -5.50
C THR A 48 7.70 -1.30 -5.49
N PHE A 49 7.13 -0.64 -4.49
CA PHE A 49 7.32 0.77 -4.19
C PHE A 49 8.21 0.93 -2.94
N HIS A 50 9.24 1.77 -3.02
CA HIS A 50 10.20 2.01 -1.94
C HIS A 50 10.02 3.41 -1.32
N ASN A 51 10.10 3.52 0.00
CA ASN A 51 10.05 4.77 0.77
C ASN A 51 11.33 4.96 1.59
N PHE A 52 12.17 5.91 1.18
CA PHE A 52 13.48 6.20 1.78
C PHE A 52 13.49 7.41 2.74
N ASN A 53 12.34 7.85 3.27
CA ASN A 53 12.25 9.04 4.14
C ASN A 53 12.78 10.34 3.49
N GLN A 54 12.70 10.44 2.16
CA GLN A 54 13.11 11.62 1.38
C GLN A 54 11.89 12.49 1.01
N SER A 55 12.11 13.58 0.27
CA SER A 55 11.05 14.43 -0.25
C SER A 55 9.97 13.58 -0.96
N PRO A 56 8.70 13.65 -0.53
CA PRO A 56 7.63 12.85 -1.10
C PRO A 56 7.48 13.06 -2.62
N GLN A 57 7.56 11.98 -3.41
CA GLN A 57 7.28 11.99 -4.85
C GLN A 57 6.19 10.97 -5.21
N TRP A 58 5.37 11.30 -6.19
CA TRP A 58 4.34 10.41 -6.73
C TRP A 58 4.95 9.36 -7.65
N HIS A 59 4.61 8.10 -7.44
CA HIS A 59 5.07 6.96 -8.21
C HIS A 59 3.88 6.13 -8.68
N PRO A 60 3.80 5.76 -9.96
CA PRO A 60 2.75 4.87 -10.43
C PRO A 60 2.99 3.45 -9.87
N ILE A 61 1.91 2.79 -9.47
CA ILE A 61 1.88 1.36 -9.16
C ILE A 61 0.79 0.69 -10.00
N LYS A 62 1.05 -0.55 -10.39
CA LYS A 62 0.17 -1.38 -11.20
C LYS A 62 -0.43 -2.51 -10.35
N ILE A 63 -1.76 -2.65 -10.37
CA ILE A 63 -2.46 -3.68 -9.59
C ILE A 63 -3.10 -4.68 -10.55
N GLU A 64 -2.58 -5.91 -10.53
CA GLU A 64 -3.08 -7.03 -11.34
C GLU A 64 -4.10 -7.85 -10.55
N TRP A 65 -5.30 -7.29 -10.39
CA TRP A 65 -6.39 -7.84 -9.57
C TRP A 65 -6.91 -9.22 -10.00
N TRP A 66 -6.59 -9.67 -11.23
CA TRP A 66 -7.01 -10.98 -11.75
C TRP A 66 -5.97 -12.08 -11.51
N LYS A 67 -4.80 -11.77 -10.95
CA LYS A 67 -3.77 -12.76 -10.62
C LYS A 67 -3.70 -12.98 -9.13
N VAL A 68 -3.73 -14.25 -8.71
CA VAL A 68 -3.52 -14.60 -7.31
C VAL A 68 -2.08 -14.23 -6.95
N ASN A 69 -1.93 -13.33 -5.99
CA ASN A 69 -0.63 -12.84 -5.57
C ASN A 69 -0.61 -12.48 -4.07
N ASN A 70 0.51 -11.92 -3.61
CA ASN A 70 0.67 -11.40 -2.27
C ASN A 70 0.77 -9.87 -2.34
N SER A 71 0.26 -9.20 -1.31
CA SER A 71 0.57 -7.80 -1.05
C SER A 71 1.11 -7.65 0.36
N THR A 72 2.12 -6.82 0.54
CA THR A 72 2.81 -6.65 1.83
C THR A 72 3.29 -5.22 2.01
N VAL A 73 3.10 -4.67 3.20
CA VAL A 73 3.84 -3.49 3.65
C VAL A 73 4.94 -3.95 4.59
N VAL A 74 6.18 -3.54 4.33
CA VAL A 74 7.35 -3.93 5.12
C VAL A 74 8.06 -2.67 5.62
N MET A 75 8.58 -2.70 6.84
CA MET A 75 9.53 -1.74 7.39
C MET A 75 10.85 -2.45 7.68
N GLU A 76 11.94 -1.97 7.07
CA GLU A 76 13.29 -2.34 7.45
C GLU A 76 13.81 -1.40 8.53
N LEU A 77 14.37 -1.99 9.58
CA LEU A 77 14.85 -1.30 10.76
C LEU A 77 16.32 -1.63 11.02
N THR A 78 17.05 -0.66 11.57
CA THR A 78 18.41 -0.86 12.10
C THR A 78 18.36 -0.98 13.62
N ASN A 79 19.05 -1.96 14.17
CA ASN A 79 19.22 -2.15 15.60
C ASN A 79 20.50 -1.44 16.11
N LYS A 80 20.69 -1.38 17.44
CA LYS A 80 21.86 -0.72 18.07
C LYS A 80 23.22 -1.36 17.73
N ASN A 81 23.21 -2.64 17.37
CA ASN A 81 24.38 -3.43 16.97
C ASN A 81 24.55 -3.49 15.44
N ASP A 82 23.93 -2.57 14.70
CA ASP A 82 23.90 -2.52 13.22
C ASP A 82 23.27 -3.74 12.52
N SER A 83 22.65 -4.65 13.27
CA SER A 83 21.84 -5.71 12.66
C SER A 83 20.53 -5.16 12.10
N ARG A 84 20.00 -5.82 11.07
CA ARG A 84 18.70 -5.48 10.47
C ARG A 84 17.58 -6.29 11.11
N SER A 85 16.43 -5.66 11.31
CA SER A 85 15.17 -6.33 11.63
C SER A 85 14.07 -5.84 10.69
N TYR A 86 13.05 -6.67 10.49
CA TYR A 86 11.95 -6.39 9.58
C TYR A 86 10.63 -6.53 10.34
N ARG A 87 9.66 -5.68 9.99
CA ARG A 87 8.28 -5.81 10.42
C ARG A 87 7.40 -5.71 9.19
N ASP A 88 6.36 -6.51 9.12
CA ASP A 88 5.47 -6.51 7.96
C ASP A 88 4.01 -6.77 8.31
N GLU A 89 3.13 -6.32 7.42
CA GLU A 89 1.73 -6.70 7.38
C GLU A 89 1.44 -7.25 5.99
N LYS A 90 0.91 -8.46 5.92
CA LYS A 90 0.81 -9.24 4.68
C LYS A 90 -0.60 -9.77 4.42
N VAL A 91 -0.99 -9.74 3.15
CA VAL A 91 -2.07 -10.56 2.60
C VAL A 91 -1.45 -11.53 1.60
N SER A 92 -1.74 -12.83 1.76
CA SER A 92 -1.20 -13.88 0.90
C SER A 92 -2.29 -14.54 0.10
N HIS A 93 -1.96 -14.97 -1.12
CA HIS A 93 -2.79 -15.86 -1.91
C HIS A 93 -4.22 -15.34 -2.18
N SER A 94 -4.33 -14.06 -2.60
CA SER A 94 -5.61 -13.46 -2.99
C SER A 94 -5.51 -12.77 -4.35
N LEU A 95 -6.61 -12.79 -5.10
CA LEU A 95 -6.82 -11.95 -6.29
C LEU A 95 -6.85 -10.46 -5.93
N TRP A 96 -7.38 -10.14 -4.75
CA TRP A 96 -7.61 -8.78 -4.26
C TRP A 96 -6.64 -8.40 -3.14
N SER A 97 -5.45 -9.03 -3.11
CA SER A 97 -4.50 -8.92 -2.01
C SER A 97 -4.15 -7.45 -1.67
N PHE A 98 -4.06 -6.57 -2.68
CA PHE A 98 -3.80 -5.15 -2.49
C PHE A 98 -4.91 -4.46 -1.70
N PHE A 99 -6.17 -4.67 -2.09
CA PHE A 99 -7.33 -4.05 -1.45
C PHE A 99 -7.59 -4.63 -0.07
N GLU A 100 -7.34 -5.93 0.11
CA GLU A 100 -7.35 -6.55 1.44
C GLU A 100 -6.25 -5.98 2.34
N LEU A 101 -5.06 -5.69 1.80
CA LEU A 101 -3.99 -5.03 2.55
C LEU A 101 -4.38 -3.59 2.94
N LEU A 102 -5.07 -2.85 2.06
CA LEU A 102 -5.63 -1.54 2.40
C LEU A 102 -6.65 -1.61 3.54
N ASN A 103 -7.46 -2.67 3.61
CA ASN A 103 -8.41 -2.88 4.71
C ASN A 103 -7.73 -3.12 6.06
N LYS A 104 -6.47 -3.56 6.07
CA LYS A 104 -5.67 -3.72 7.30
C LYS A 104 -5.05 -2.40 7.79
N ALA A 105 -5.11 -1.34 6.99
CA ALA A 105 -4.58 -0.03 7.37
C ALA A 105 -5.65 0.83 8.05
N LYS A 106 -5.20 1.75 8.91
CA LYS A 106 -6.02 2.89 9.36
C LYS A 106 -6.03 3.95 8.26
N ARG A 107 -7.23 4.34 7.84
CA ARG A 107 -7.45 5.42 6.86
C ARG A 107 -7.39 6.79 7.54
N PHE A 108 -6.78 7.76 6.88
CA PHE A 108 -6.78 9.15 7.30
C PHE A 108 -6.98 10.10 6.10
N GLU A 109 -6.99 11.41 6.37
CA GLU A 109 -7.27 12.44 5.38
C GLU A 109 -6.39 12.36 4.11
N ASN A 110 -6.92 12.89 3.01
CA ASN A 110 -6.21 13.00 1.72
C ASN A 110 -5.74 11.64 1.16
N ASN A 111 -6.60 10.60 1.20
CA ASN A 111 -6.29 9.24 0.74
C ASN A 111 -5.05 8.64 1.42
N GLY A 112 -4.90 8.92 2.71
CA GLY A 112 -3.83 8.41 3.55
C GLY A 112 -4.16 7.05 4.15
N TYR A 113 -3.16 6.17 4.20
CA TYR A 113 -3.23 4.85 4.82
C TYR A 113 -2.02 4.63 5.72
N CYS A 114 -2.27 4.17 6.96
CA CYS A 114 -1.24 3.88 7.95
C CYS A 114 -1.36 2.44 8.43
N TRP A 115 -0.29 1.67 8.27
CA TRP A 115 -0.15 0.33 8.84
C TRP A 115 0.65 0.39 10.14
N GLU A 116 0.15 -0.27 11.17
CA GLU A 116 0.86 -0.49 12.43
C GLU A 116 1.49 -1.88 12.37
N LEU A 117 2.82 -1.93 12.35
CA LEU A 117 3.60 -3.14 12.18
C LEU A 117 4.27 -3.50 13.51
N SER A 118 3.83 -4.59 14.13
CA SER A 118 4.40 -5.08 15.38
C SER A 118 5.61 -5.98 15.13
N ASN A 119 6.46 -6.13 16.15
CA ASN A 119 7.37 -7.28 16.21
C ASN A 119 6.60 -8.58 16.51
N GLU A 120 7.31 -9.71 16.51
CA GLU A 120 6.76 -11.05 16.82
C GLU A 120 6.15 -11.16 18.23
N PHE A 121 6.50 -10.23 19.14
CA PHE A 121 6.00 -10.19 20.52
C PHE A 121 4.82 -9.23 20.73
N GLY A 122 4.49 -8.38 19.74
CA GLY A 122 3.39 -7.40 19.84
C GLY A 122 3.69 -6.13 20.65
N GLU A 123 4.90 -5.98 21.19
CA GLU A 123 5.22 -4.93 22.17
C GLU A 123 5.71 -3.61 21.54
N ASP A 124 6.34 -3.70 20.36
CA ASP A 124 6.92 -2.54 19.68
C ASP A 124 6.28 -2.37 18.29
N ILE A 125 5.66 -1.20 18.07
CA ILE A 125 4.90 -0.85 16.89
C ILE A 125 5.67 0.19 16.07
N SER A 126 5.95 -0.18 14.81
CA SER A 126 6.38 0.74 13.76
C SER A 126 5.19 1.19 12.93
N LYS A 127 5.21 2.41 12.40
CA LYS A 127 4.16 2.89 11.50
C LYS A 127 4.72 3.13 10.11
N VAL A 128 4.04 2.60 9.10
CA VAL A 128 4.26 2.96 7.69
C VAL A 128 3.05 3.72 7.20
N SER A 129 3.26 4.93 6.70
CA SER A 129 2.20 5.77 6.14
C SER A 129 2.47 6.06 4.67
N LEU A 130 1.44 5.86 3.85
CA LEU A 130 1.44 6.14 2.41
C LEU A 130 0.24 7.02 2.06
N ARG A 131 0.37 7.74 0.96
CA ARG A 131 -0.72 8.53 0.38
C ARG A 131 -0.95 8.12 -1.07
N PHE A 132 -2.20 8.08 -1.50
CA PHE A 132 -2.58 7.85 -2.89
C PHE A 132 -3.11 9.13 -3.53
N SER A 133 -2.87 9.32 -4.83
CA SER A 133 -3.31 10.53 -5.56
C SER A 133 -4.83 10.64 -5.63
N GLU A 134 -5.49 9.49 -5.63
CA GLU A 134 -6.93 9.32 -5.63
C GLU A 134 -7.32 8.25 -4.61
N ASP A 135 -8.62 8.16 -4.31
CA ASP A 135 -9.13 7.10 -3.45
C ASP A 135 -8.97 5.74 -4.16
N PRO A 136 -8.16 4.79 -3.63
CA PRO A 136 -8.03 3.46 -4.22
C PRO A 136 -9.35 2.70 -4.37
N TRP A 137 -10.33 2.95 -3.51
CA TRP A 137 -11.64 2.31 -3.57
C TRP A 137 -12.55 2.93 -4.63
N SER A 138 -12.23 4.11 -5.16
CA SER A 138 -13.03 4.81 -6.20
C SER A 138 -13.33 3.95 -7.42
N PHE A 139 -12.47 2.97 -7.75
CA PHE A 139 -12.68 2.00 -8.83
C PHE A 139 -13.99 1.19 -8.67
N PHE A 140 -14.45 0.98 -7.44
CA PHE A 140 -15.66 0.23 -7.14
C PHE A 140 -16.91 1.11 -7.00
N HIS A 141 -16.74 2.44 -6.93
CA HIS A 141 -17.87 3.35 -6.86
C HIS A 141 -18.47 3.55 -8.25
N VAL A 142 -19.71 3.07 -8.42
CA VAL A 142 -20.55 3.53 -9.54
C VAL A 142 -21.05 4.92 -9.17
N THR A 143 -20.38 5.97 -9.65
CA THR A 143 -21.05 7.28 -9.74
C THR A 143 -22.18 7.15 -10.75
N GLY A 144 -23.39 6.84 -10.26
CA GLY A 144 -24.61 7.07 -10.99
C GLY A 144 -24.83 8.58 -11.09
N LEU A 145 -24.47 9.15 -12.23
CA LEU A 145 -25.07 10.39 -12.75
C LEU A 145 -25.63 9.96 -14.10
N GLY A 146 -26.91 10.02 -14.40
CA GLY A 146 -28.02 10.75 -13.79
C GLY A 146 -28.94 10.99 -14.99
N GLY A 147 -30.12 10.37 -14.99
CA GLY A 147 -31.14 10.75 -15.95
C GLY A 147 -31.67 12.11 -15.57
N GLU A 148 -31.48 13.08 -16.44
CA GLU A 148 -32.48 13.99 -17.02
C GLU A 148 -31.82 14.76 -18.18
#